data_AF-A0A1B0BC43-F1
#
_entry.id   AF-A0A1B0BC43-F1
#
_cell.length_a   1.000
_cell.length_b   1.000
_cell.length_c   1.000
_cell.angle_alpha   90.00
_cell.angle_beta   90.00
_cell.angle_gamma   90.00
#
_symmetry.space_group_name_H-M   'P 1'
#
loop_
_entity.id
_entity.type
_entity.pdbx_description
1 polymer ?
#
loop_
_entity_poly.entity_id
_entity_poly.type
_entity_poly.pdbx_seq_one_letter_code
_entity_poly.pdbx_strand_id
1 'polypeptide(L)'
;MYANLETGCQAYHVCHDGREGHQGASFLCTNGTIFNQKEFACDWWYNVKCEDAVNYYHLNADPEHNPYIPKKKVVEEEKPAYDEHEHKFLIHV
;
A
#
# COMPACT_ATOMS: atom_id res chain seq x y z
N MET A 1 0.77 4.15 4.15
CA MET A 1 -0.48 3.88 4.90
C MET A 1 -0.32 4.44 6.29
N TYR A 2 -1.33 5.10 6.86
CA TYR A 2 -1.21 5.83 8.11
C TYR A 2 -2.26 5.35 9.12
N ALA A 3 -1.83 5.00 10.33
CA ALA A 3 -2.73 4.72 11.45
C ALA A 3 -3.56 5.96 11.79
N ASN A 4 -4.85 5.78 12.08
CA ASN A 4 -5.67 6.87 12.60
C ASN A 4 -5.68 6.86 14.14
N LEU A 5 -4.91 7.77 14.74
CA LEU A 5 -4.85 7.89 16.20
C LEU A 5 -6.17 8.32 16.84
N GLU A 6 -6.99 9.12 16.15
CA GLU A 6 -8.28 9.61 16.68
C GLU A 6 -9.27 8.46 16.89
N THR A 7 -9.12 7.37 16.14
CA THR A 7 -9.94 6.16 16.27
C THR A 7 -9.24 5.04 17.04
N GLY A 8 -8.16 5.35 17.77
CA GLY A 8 -7.37 4.35 18.49
C GLY A 8 -6.76 3.29 17.55
N CYS A 9 -6.39 3.68 16.34
CA CYS A 9 -5.86 2.81 15.28
C CYS A 9 -6.86 1.77 14.75
N GLN A 10 -8.15 1.81 15.12
CA GLN A 10 -9.16 0.93 14.50
C GLN A 10 -9.33 1.23 13.00
N ALA A 11 -9.12 2.49 12.61
CA ALA A 11 -9.08 2.91 11.22
C ALA A 11 -7.65 3.20 10.75
N TYR A 12 -7.42 3.04 9.46
CA TYR A 12 -6.18 3.48 8.81
C TYR A 12 -6.48 4.10 7.45
N HIS A 13 -5.54 4.91 6.98
CA HIS A 13 -5.65 5.67 5.74
C HIS A 13 -4.61 5.20 4.73
N VAL A 14 -5.04 4.96 3.50
CA VAL A 14 -4.15 4.69 2.36
C VAL A 14 -4.13 5.96 1.51
N CYS A 15 -3.04 6.71 1.60
CA CYS A 15 -2.79 7.83 0.69
C CYS A 15 -2.41 7.26 -0.67
N HIS A 16 -3.14 7.63 -1.72
CA HIS A 16 -2.93 7.08 -3.05
C HIS A 16 -1.92 7.90 -3.86
N ASP A 17 -1.09 7.18 -4.58
CA ASP A 17 -0.19 7.58 -5.67
C ASP A 17 -0.93 7.73 -7.02
N GLY A 18 -2.22 8.12 -7.02
CA GLY A 18 -2.97 8.52 -8.23
C GLY A 18 -4.21 7.73 -8.68
N ARG A 19 -4.79 6.80 -7.90
CA ARG A 19 -6.03 6.09 -8.29
C ARG A 19 -7.28 6.41 -7.47
N GLU A 20 -7.20 7.17 -6.36
CA GLU A 20 -8.38 7.65 -5.62
C GLU A 20 -8.13 9.02 -4.98
N GLY A 21 -8.37 10.10 -5.75
CA GLY A 21 -8.52 11.47 -5.26
C GLY A 21 -7.33 12.09 -4.51
N HIS A 22 -7.47 13.35 -4.11
CA HIS A 22 -6.43 14.07 -3.34
C HIS A 22 -6.37 13.67 -1.86
N GLN A 23 -7.30 12.84 -1.37
CA GLN A 23 -7.50 12.59 0.05
C GLN A 23 -7.22 11.13 0.47
N GLY A 24 -6.94 10.23 -0.49
CA GLY A 24 -6.80 8.79 -0.20
C GLY A 24 -8.10 8.15 0.27
N ALA A 25 -8.01 6.90 0.74
CA ALA A 25 -9.14 6.13 1.26
C ALA A 25 -8.91 5.68 2.71
N SER A 26 -10.00 5.56 3.47
CA SER A 26 -10.00 5.10 4.86
C SER A 26 -10.60 3.70 4.97
N PHE A 27 -10.01 2.87 5.81
CA PHE A 27 -10.42 1.49 6.03
C PHE A 27 -10.49 1.18 7.53
N LEU A 28 -11.27 0.17 7.89
CA LEU A 28 -11.39 -0.34 9.26
C LEU A 28 -10.75 -1.72 9.37
N CYS A 29 -9.99 -1.92 10.44
CA CYS A 29 -9.61 -3.26 10.89
C CYS A 29 -10.84 -4.03 11.39
N THR A 30 -10.77 -5.36 11.41
CA THR A 30 -11.83 -6.20 11.98
C THR A 30 -11.90 -6.05 13.50
N ASN A 31 -13.04 -6.44 14.09
CA ASN A 31 -13.25 -6.31 15.53
C ASN A 31 -12.18 -7.09 16.33
N GLY A 32 -11.57 -6.43 17.31
CA GLY A 32 -10.47 -6.96 18.12
C GLY A 32 -9.07 -6.72 17.54
N THR A 33 -8.95 -6.09 16.37
CA THR A 33 -7.66 -5.73 15.77
C THR A 33 -7.57 -4.23 15.50
N ILE A 34 -6.36 -3.70 15.54
CA ILE A 34 -6.03 -2.31 15.19
C ILE A 34 -4.83 -2.28 14.27
N PHE A 35 -4.69 -1.19 13.52
CA PHE A 35 -3.65 -1.05 12.52
C PHE A 35 -2.28 -0.89 13.18
N ASN A 36 -1.41 -1.85 12.92
CA ASN A 36 0.00 -1.83 13.29
C ASN A 36 0.79 -1.08 12.22
N GLN A 37 1.12 0.18 12.51
CA GLN A 37 1.86 1.04 11.59
C GLN A 37 3.23 0.47 11.20
N LYS A 38 3.87 -0.29 12.09
CA LYS A 38 5.20 -0.87 11.86
C LYS A 38 5.14 -2.01 10.84
N GLU A 39 4.09 -2.81 10.91
CA GLU A 39 3.92 -4.03 10.10
C GLU A 39 3.00 -3.82 8.88
N PHE A 40 2.43 -2.62 8.74
CA PHE A 40 1.46 -2.27 7.69
C PHE A 40 0.23 -3.19 7.60
N ALA A 41 -0.20 -3.75 8.73
CA ALA A 41 -1.31 -4.70 8.81
C ALA A 41 -2.15 -4.49 10.07
N CYS A 42 -3.37 -5.02 10.08
CA CYS A 42 -4.16 -5.12 11.32
C CYS A 42 -3.63 -6.27 12.17
N ASP A 43 -3.35 -6.01 13.44
CA ASP A 43 -2.92 -6.99 14.43
C ASP A 43 -3.78 -6.84 15.68
N TRP A 44 -3.74 -7.82 16.59
CA TRP A 44 -4.47 -7.77 17.84
C TRP A 44 -4.10 -6.55 18.65
N TRP A 45 -5.10 -5.90 19.26
CA TRP A 45 -4.93 -4.65 19.99
C TRP A 45 -3.89 -4.69 21.11
N TYR A 46 -3.63 -5.87 21.69
CA TYR A 46 -2.61 -6.05 22.74
C TYR A 46 -1.18 -6.15 22.21
N ASN A 47 -0.99 -6.37 20.90
CA ASN A 47 0.33 -6.40 20.24
C ASN A 47 0.76 -5.03 19.73
N VAL A 48 -0.16 -4.05 19.70
CA VAL A 48 0.04 -2.77 19.02
C VAL A 48 -0.10 -1.62 20.01
N LYS A 49 0.99 -0.86 20.20
CA LYS A 49 0.94 0.41 20.93
C LYS A 49 0.59 1.53 19.97
N CYS A 50 -0.71 1.85 19.87
CA CYS A 50 -1.23 2.80 18.89
C CYS A 50 -0.56 4.18 18.97
N GLU A 51 -0.27 4.70 20.17
CA GLU A 51 0.37 6.01 20.31
C GLU A 51 1.77 6.09 19.66
N ASP A 52 2.45 4.95 19.53
CA ASP A 52 3.77 4.88 18.92
C ASP A 52 3.71 4.88 17.38
N ALA A 53 2.51 4.83 16.77
CA ALA A 53 2.35 4.76 15.32
C ALA A 53 3.12 5.86 14.58
N VAL A 54 3.08 7.10 15.08
CA VAL A 54 3.76 8.26 14.45
C VAL A 54 5.27 8.05 14.33
N ASN A 55 5.87 7.33 15.29
CA ASN A 55 7.30 7.01 15.25
C ASN A 55 7.66 6.11 14.06
N TYR A 56 6.69 5.36 13.51
CA TYR A 56 6.87 4.43 12.40
C TYR A 56 6.44 5.00 11.04
N TYR A 57 5.95 6.25 10.96
CA TYR A 57 5.51 6.85 9.68
C TYR A 57 6.61 6.93 8.63
N HIS A 58 7.87 7.00 9.05
CA HIS A 58 9.02 6.99 8.14
C HIS A 58 9.11 5.71 7.32
N LEU A 59 8.61 4.57 7.84
CA LEU A 59 8.58 3.30 7.12
C LEU A 59 7.72 3.37 5.86
N ASN A 60 6.76 4.31 5.78
CA ASN A 60 5.92 4.46 4.59
C ASN A 60 6.74 4.79 3.34
N ALA A 61 7.91 5.41 3.49
CA ALA A 61 8.81 5.77 2.40
C ALA A 61 9.92 4.73 2.19
N ASP A 62 10.02 3.71 3.05
CA ASP A 62 11.07 2.70 3.01
C ASP A 62 10.68 1.54 2.05
N PRO A 63 11.35 1.39 0.89
CA PRO A 63 11.02 0.34 -0.09
C PRO A 63 11.36 -1.08 0.37
N GLU A 64 12.22 -1.24 1.38
CA GLU A 64 12.56 -2.55 1.93
C GLU A 64 11.51 -3.03 2.93
N HIS A 65 10.90 -2.11 3.67
CA HIS A 65 9.92 -2.41 4.70
C HIS A 65 8.46 -2.29 4.24
N ASN A 66 8.12 -1.30 3.40
CA ASN A 66 6.75 -1.09 2.95
C ASN A 66 6.45 -1.99 1.74
N PRO A 67 5.65 -3.08 1.92
CA PRO A 67 5.38 -4.03 0.84
C PRO A 67 4.48 -3.44 -0.26
N TYR A 68 3.91 -2.25 -0.03
CA TYR A 68 3.02 -1.56 -0.96
C TYR A 68 3.76 -0.57 -1.86
N ILE A 69 5.06 -0.34 -1.67
CA ILE A 69 5.85 0.43 -2.63
C ILE A 69 6.00 -0.39 -3.92
N PRO A 70 5.59 0.14 -5.08
CA PRO A 70 5.82 -0.53 -6.35
C PRO A 70 7.32 -0.74 -6.56
N LYS A 71 7.77 -2.00 -6.50
CA LYS A 71 9.14 -2.33 -6.90
C LYS A 71 9.26 -2.00 -8.37
N LYS A 72 10.20 -1.11 -8.74
CA LYS A 72 10.59 -0.96 -10.14
C LYS A 72 10.97 -2.36 -10.63
N LYS A 73 10.23 -2.89 -11.61
CA LYS A 73 10.70 -4.06 -12.35
C LYS A 73 12.03 -3.64 -12.95
N VAL A 74 13.12 -4.21 -12.46
CA VAL A 74 14.41 -4.08 -13.10
C VAL A 74 14.19 -4.67 -14.49
N VAL A 75 14.33 -3.84 -15.52
CA VAL A 75 14.31 -4.31 -16.91
C VAL A 75 15.59 -5.14 -17.07
N GLU A 76 15.49 -6.42 -16.74
CA GLU A 76 16.50 -7.41 -17.05
C GLU A 76 16.26 -7.84 -18.50
N GLU A 77 16.88 -7.09 -19.42
CA GLU A 77 16.94 -7.28 -20.87
C GLU A 77 15.59 -7.34 -21.65
N GLU A 78 15.60 -6.80 -22.86
CA GLU A 78 14.44 -6.67 -23.76
C GLU A 78 13.65 -7.99 -23.92
N LYS A 79 12.44 -8.05 -23.37
CA LYS A 79 11.37 -8.91 -23.92
C LYS A 79 10.11 -8.08 -24.09
N PRO A 80 9.63 -7.86 -25.34
CA PRO A 80 8.45 -7.05 -25.57
C PRO A 80 7.23 -7.69 -24.94
N ALA A 81 6.35 -6.85 -24.40
CA ALA A 81 5.09 -7.25 -23.78
C ALA A 81 4.21 -7.98 -24.80
N TYR A 82 3.83 -9.22 -24.50
CA TYR A 82 2.75 -9.92 -25.18
C TYR A 82 1.44 -9.41 -24.58
N ASP A 83 0.68 -8.64 -25.35
CA ASP A 83 -0.71 -8.29 -25.05
C ASP A 83 -1.63 -9.26 -25.80
N GLU A 84 -2.35 -10.10 -25.06
CA GLU A 84 -3.22 -11.16 -25.60
C GLU A 84 -4.58 -10.64 -26.07
N HIS A 85 -4.83 -9.33 -26.08
CA HIS A 85 -6.18 -8.78 -26.30
C HIS A 85 -6.46 -8.05 -27.62
N GLU A 86 -5.54 -8.00 -28.60
CA GLU A 86 -5.85 -7.45 -29.94
C GLU A 86 -5.09 -8.21 -31.04
N HIS A 87 -5.56 -9.42 -31.39
CA HIS A 87 -5.13 -10.09 -32.62
C HIS A 87 -5.72 -9.41 -33.86
N LYS A 88 -5.08 -8.33 -34.33
CA LYS A 88 -5.15 -7.89 -35.73
C LYS A 88 -3.87 -7.16 -36.15
N PHE A 89 -2.96 -7.91 -36.76
CA PHE A 89 -1.82 -7.34 -37.49
C PHE A 89 -2.33 -6.63 -38.75
N LEU A 90 -2.28 -5.29 -38.77
CA LEU A 90 -2.24 -4.51 -40.00
C LEU A 90 -0.79 -4.51 -40.50
N ILE A 91 -0.48 -5.36 -41.47
CA ILE A 91 0.81 -5.32 -42.17
C ILE A 91 0.68 -4.29 -43.29
N HIS A 92 1.32 -3.13 -43.13
CA HIS A 92 1.71 -2.30 -44.26
C HIS A 92 3.05 -2.83 -44.78
N VAL A 93 3.04 -3.57 -45.90
CA VAL A 93 3.93 -3.49 -47.08
C VAL A 93 3.24 -4.28 -48.19
#